data_AF-A0A841HU97-F1
#
_entry.id   AF-A0A841HU97-F1
#
_cell.length_a   1.000
_cell.length_b   1.000
_cell.length_c   1.000
_cell.angle_alpha   90.00
_cell.angle_beta   90.00
_cell.angle_gamma   90.00
#
_symmetry.space_group_name_H-M   'P 1'
#
loop_
_entity.id
_entity.type
_entity.pdbx_description
1 polymer ?
#
loop_
_entity_poly.entity_id
_entity_poly.type
_entity_poly.pdbx_seq_one_letter_code
_entity_poly.pdbx_strand_id
1 'polypeptide(L)'
;MRASFISIGLFALAFQALAEDRKYASFAEYEMPRDAEVALARSAAPEQISSRATIKILTRNGFEVVATGDNGFLCMVMRSWSAAPDPEATYAAAIRSPICFDAIAARTVAPAEELKTKLGLEGQSPEAIAQEVATRYGNGQLPAMETVAFAYMWSADQNTGPGFGAWHPHMMIYAPYYENATLGSNAVGGHAAPFVVGSGAPYSTVLIVVDDKLAIRASKP
;
A
#
# COMPACT_ATOMS: atom_id res chain seq x y z
N MET A 1 64.04 21.23 30.39
CA MET A 1 62.99 20.56 29.60
C MET A 1 61.67 20.73 30.33
N ARG A 2 60.74 21.53 29.79
CA ARG A 2 59.38 21.72 30.33
C ARG A 2 58.42 20.99 29.38
N ALA A 3 57.69 19.99 29.89
CA ALA A 3 56.66 19.30 29.12
C ALA A 3 55.29 19.93 29.45
N SER A 4 54.68 20.57 28.46
CA SER A 4 53.29 21.02 28.52
C SER A 4 52.36 19.87 28.12
N PHE A 5 51.46 19.47 29.02
CA PHE A 5 50.35 18.58 28.71
C PHE A 5 49.20 19.40 28.15
N ILE A 6 48.85 19.18 26.87
CA ILE A 6 47.63 19.73 26.27
C ILE A 6 46.54 18.67 26.44
N SER A 7 45.56 18.94 27.31
CA SER A 7 44.33 18.15 27.39
C SER A 7 43.43 18.51 26.21
N ILE A 8 43.19 17.56 25.32
CA ILE A 8 42.19 17.66 24.25
C ILE A 8 40.88 17.12 24.83
N GLY A 9 39.95 18.02 25.13
CA GLY A 9 38.58 17.66 25.52
C GLY A 9 37.81 17.14 24.31
N LEU A 10 37.31 15.90 24.42
CA LEU A 10 36.35 15.34 23.47
C LEU A 10 35.00 16.05 23.63
N PHE A 11 34.63 16.88 22.65
CA PHE A 11 33.25 17.34 22.49
C PHE A 11 32.47 16.25 21.74
N ALA A 12 31.66 15.49 22.46
CA ALA A 12 30.66 14.61 21.86
C ALA A 12 29.50 15.47 21.34
N LEU A 13 29.47 15.71 20.03
CA LEU A 13 28.31 16.29 19.34
C LEU A 13 27.21 15.21 19.28
N ALA A 14 26.23 15.32 20.16
CA ALA A 14 24.99 14.56 20.04
C ALA A 14 24.18 15.13 18.87
N PHE A 15 24.17 14.43 17.74
CA PHE A 15 23.19 14.67 16.68
C PHE A 15 21.84 14.11 17.17
N GLN A 16 21.01 14.97 17.76
CA GLN A 16 19.57 14.69 17.83
C GLN A 16 19.01 15.00 16.44
N ALA A 17 18.70 13.95 15.68
CA ALA A 17 17.86 14.09 14.50
C ALA A 17 16.49 14.59 14.99
N LEU A 18 16.15 15.83 14.65
CA LEU A 18 14.79 16.34 14.82
C LEU A 18 13.91 15.51 13.89
N ALA A 19 13.09 14.62 14.45
CA ALA A 19 11.95 14.10 13.71
C ALA A 19 11.09 15.31 13.34
N GLU A 20 11.02 15.66 12.05
CA GLU A 20 10.04 16.62 11.59
C GLU A 20 8.66 16.08 11.99
N ASP A 21 7.87 16.88 12.72
CA ASP A 21 6.48 16.59 13.06
C ASP A 21 5.63 16.72 11.79
N ARG A 22 5.85 15.79 10.85
CA ARG A 22 5.17 15.76 9.56
C ARG A 22 3.74 15.31 9.80
N LYS A 23 2.79 16.17 9.43
CA LYS A 23 1.36 15.90 9.58
C LYS A 23 0.79 15.40 8.26
N TYR A 24 -0.18 14.50 8.35
CA TYR A 24 -1.00 14.16 7.19
C TYR A 24 -1.76 15.38 6.69
N ALA A 25 -2.10 15.36 5.40
CA ALA A 25 -2.95 16.36 4.80
C ALA A 25 -4.36 16.33 5.42
N SER A 26 -5.17 17.36 5.16
CA SER A 26 -6.57 17.33 5.57
C SER A 26 -7.32 16.20 4.84
N PHE A 27 -8.38 15.65 5.45
CA PHE A 27 -9.19 14.59 4.82
C PHE A 27 -9.68 14.95 3.41
N ALA A 28 -9.95 16.24 3.14
CA ALA A 28 -10.41 16.70 1.84
C ALA A 28 -9.42 16.38 0.70
N GLU A 29 -8.11 16.27 1.00
CA GLU A 29 -7.07 15.89 0.04
C GLU A 29 -7.06 14.39 -0.27
N TYR A 30 -7.72 13.57 0.56
CA TYR A 30 -7.88 12.13 0.36
C TYR A 30 -9.24 11.77 -0.26
N GLU A 31 -10.23 12.64 -0.10
CA GLU A 31 -11.60 12.44 -0.56
C GLU A 31 -11.68 12.39 -2.10
N MET A 32 -12.69 11.69 -2.59
CA MET A 32 -13.06 11.64 -4.00
C MET A 32 -14.58 11.72 -4.12
N PRO A 33 -15.13 12.30 -5.20
CA PRO A 33 -16.55 12.13 -5.51
C PRO A 33 -16.89 10.64 -5.57
N ARG A 34 -18.00 10.24 -4.92
CA ARG A 34 -18.41 8.83 -4.79
C ARG A 34 -18.33 8.06 -6.11
N ASP A 35 -18.93 8.58 -7.17
CA ASP A 35 -19.00 7.88 -8.45
C ASP A 35 -17.61 7.79 -9.13
N ALA A 36 -16.76 8.80 -8.94
CA ALA A 36 -15.38 8.77 -9.42
C ALA A 36 -14.53 7.74 -8.68
N GLU A 37 -14.71 7.58 -7.36
CA GLU A 37 -14.00 6.55 -6.59
C GLU A 37 -14.48 5.14 -6.94
N VAL A 38 -15.78 4.96 -7.15
CA VAL A 38 -16.33 3.68 -7.63
C VAL A 38 -15.77 3.32 -9.01
N ALA A 39 -15.74 4.28 -9.93
CA ALA A 39 -15.19 4.08 -11.28
C ALA A 39 -13.70 3.72 -11.24
N LEU A 40 -12.92 4.42 -10.41
CA LEU A 40 -11.50 4.15 -10.24
C LEU A 40 -11.24 2.79 -9.56
N ALA A 41 -12.04 2.42 -8.56
CA ALA A 41 -11.94 1.09 -7.95
C ALA A 41 -12.23 -0.02 -8.96
N ARG A 42 -13.22 0.17 -9.84
CA ARG A 42 -13.58 -0.81 -10.88
C ARG A 42 -12.51 -0.97 -11.97
N SER A 43 -11.73 0.07 -12.27
CA SER A 43 -10.65 -0.02 -13.27
C SER A 43 -9.44 -0.83 -12.79
N ALA A 44 -9.39 -1.25 -11.52
CA ALA A 44 -8.33 -2.08 -10.98
C ALA A 44 -8.25 -3.48 -11.63
N ALA A 45 -9.35 -3.98 -12.21
CA ALA A 45 -9.46 -5.35 -12.70
C ALA A 45 -10.32 -5.44 -13.99
N PRO A 46 -10.17 -6.51 -14.80
CA PRO A 46 -11.01 -6.73 -15.97
C PRO A 46 -12.50 -6.74 -15.63
N GLU A 47 -13.33 -6.33 -16.58
CA GLU A 47 -14.78 -6.13 -16.38
C GLU A 47 -15.49 -7.37 -15.83
N GLN A 48 -15.10 -8.57 -16.25
CA GLN A 48 -15.69 -9.84 -15.77
C GLN A 48 -15.49 -10.08 -14.26
N ILE A 49 -14.50 -9.38 -13.67
CA ILE A 49 -14.20 -9.35 -12.24
C ILE A 49 -14.86 -8.12 -11.61
N SER A 50 -14.48 -6.92 -12.05
CA SER A 50 -14.84 -5.68 -11.35
C SER A 50 -16.32 -5.30 -11.45
N SER A 51 -17.03 -5.74 -12.51
CA SER A 51 -18.47 -5.47 -12.67
C SER A 51 -19.32 -6.09 -11.55
N ARG A 52 -18.84 -7.22 -10.99
CA ARG A 52 -19.49 -8.06 -10.00
C ARG A 52 -18.81 -8.07 -8.63
N ALA A 53 -17.78 -7.25 -8.45
CA ALA A 53 -17.06 -7.12 -7.19
C ALA A 53 -17.84 -6.25 -6.19
N THR A 54 -17.64 -6.51 -4.90
CA THR A 54 -18.01 -5.56 -3.85
C THR A 54 -17.10 -4.34 -3.98
N ILE A 55 -17.64 -3.13 -3.85
CA ILE A 55 -16.88 -1.88 -3.92
C ILE A 55 -16.94 -1.19 -2.56
N LYS A 56 -15.76 -0.85 -2.03
CA LYS A 56 -15.61 0.04 -0.88
C LYS A 56 -14.97 1.36 -1.28
N ILE A 57 -15.44 2.46 -0.68
CA ILE A 57 -14.87 3.80 -0.85
C ILE A 57 -14.42 4.37 0.49
N LEU A 58 -13.51 5.34 0.46
CA LEU A 58 -12.99 5.97 1.67
C LEU A 58 -13.97 7.00 2.23
N THR A 59 -14.24 6.93 3.54
CA THR A 59 -14.92 7.96 4.32
C THR A 59 -14.03 8.42 5.48
N ARG A 60 -14.48 9.42 6.24
CA ARG A 60 -13.79 9.89 7.44
C ARG A 60 -13.65 8.82 8.53
N ASN A 61 -14.46 7.76 8.46
CA ASN A 61 -14.48 6.67 9.42
C ASN A 61 -13.75 5.41 8.92
N GLY A 62 -13.15 5.47 7.72
CA GLY A 62 -12.53 4.32 7.05
C GLY A 62 -13.29 3.90 5.78
N PHE A 63 -13.06 2.68 5.31
CA PHE A 63 -13.70 2.18 4.09
C PHE A 63 -15.13 1.69 4.33
N GLU A 64 -16.05 2.09 3.47
CA GLU A 64 -17.48 1.72 3.54
C GLU A 64 -17.95 1.07 2.23
N VAL A 65 -18.78 0.04 2.34
CA VAL A 65 -19.36 -0.66 1.19
C VAL A 65 -20.43 0.22 0.53
N VAL A 66 -20.27 0.47 -0.77
CA VAL A 66 -21.23 1.26 -1.57
C VAL A 66 -21.86 0.51 -2.73
N ALA A 67 -21.32 -0.66 -3.06
CA ALA A 67 -21.94 -1.63 -3.96
C ALA A 67 -21.58 -3.04 -3.47
N THR A 68 -22.56 -3.93 -3.41
CA THR A 68 -22.34 -5.34 -3.04
C THR A 68 -22.22 -6.18 -4.31
N GLY A 69 -21.16 -6.99 -4.38
CA GLY A 69 -20.92 -7.92 -5.47
C GLY A 69 -21.35 -9.35 -5.15
N ASP A 70 -21.24 -10.23 -6.14
CA ASP A 70 -21.62 -11.66 -6.04
C ASP A 70 -20.48 -12.65 -6.36
N ASN A 71 -19.31 -12.16 -6.75
CA ASN A 71 -18.16 -13.00 -7.13
C ASN A 71 -17.09 -13.14 -6.03
N GLY A 72 -17.33 -12.55 -4.86
CA GLY A 72 -16.40 -12.56 -3.73
C GLY A 72 -15.21 -11.59 -3.83
N PHE A 73 -15.01 -10.91 -4.96
CA PHE A 73 -13.97 -9.89 -5.09
C PHE A 73 -14.35 -8.62 -4.34
N LEU A 74 -13.32 -7.89 -3.90
CA LEU A 74 -13.43 -6.57 -3.28
C LEU A 74 -12.53 -5.60 -4.04
N CYS A 75 -13.07 -4.54 -4.64
CA CYS A 75 -12.25 -3.47 -5.19
C CYS A 75 -12.36 -2.19 -4.34
N MET A 76 -11.23 -1.51 -4.13
CA MET A 76 -11.15 -0.25 -3.39
C MET A 76 -9.91 0.56 -3.81
N VAL A 77 -9.93 1.87 -3.57
CA VAL A 77 -8.81 2.75 -3.91
C VAL A 77 -7.96 3.00 -2.67
N MET A 78 -6.79 2.37 -2.59
CA MET A 78 -5.86 2.57 -1.50
C MET A 78 -5.28 4.00 -1.51
N ARG A 79 -5.05 4.52 -0.31
CA ARG A 79 -4.41 5.82 -0.06
C ARG A 79 -2.99 5.61 0.43
N SER A 80 -2.30 6.71 0.65
CA SER A 80 -0.89 6.75 1.05
C SER A 80 -0.57 5.89 2.28
N TRP A 81 -1.50 5.75 3.23
CA TRP A 81 -1.29 4.92 4.44
C TRP A 81 -0.93 3.45 4.16
N SER A 82 -1.31 2.92 3.00
CA SER A 82 -0.93 1.57 2.57
C SER A 82 0.59 1.42 2.36
N ALA A 83 1.33 2.52 2.16
CA ALA A 83 2.78 2.50 1.98
C ALA A 83 3.58 2.41 3.30
N ALA A 84 2.92 2.45 4.46
CA ALA A 84 3.62 2.35 5.75
C ALA A 84 4.46 1.06 5.82
N PRO A 85 5.72 1.14 6.31
CA PRO A 85 6.31 2.26 7.05
C PRO A 85 7.08 3.31 6.22
N ASP A 86 7.05 3.31 4.88
CA ASP A 86 7.80 4.31 4.10
C ASP A 86 7.24 5.73 4.35
N PRO A 87 7.96 6.64 5.02
CA PRO A 87 7.42 7.93 5.38
C PRO A 87 7.18 8.84 4.17
N GLU A 88 7.99 8.76 3.11
CA GLU A 88 7.82 9.62 1.95
C GLU A 88 6.48 9.33 1.26
N ALA A 89 6.23 8.05 0.99
CA ALA A 89 5.00 7.60 0.39
C ALA A 89 3.81 7.71 1.37
N THR A 90 3.98 7.39 2.66
CA THR A 90 2.86 7.34 3.63
C THR A 90 2.22 8.72 3.83
N TYR A 91 2.99 9.80 3.77
CA TYR A 91 2.48 11.17 3.87
C TYR A 91 2.03 11.77 2.52
N ALA A 92 2.17 11.06 1.39
CA ALA A 92 1.83 11.58 0.06
C ALA A 92 0.34 11.48 -0.27
N ALA A 93 -0.45 12.49 0.14
CA ALA A 93 -1.91 12.50 -0.01
C ALA A 93 -2.43 12.31 -1.44
N ALA A 94 -1.60 12.55 -2.48
CA ALA A 94 -1.97 12.34 -3.87
C ALA A 94 -2.08 10.87 -4.30
N ILE A 95 -1.55 9.92 -3.52
CA ILE A 95 -1.59 8.49 -3.84
C ILE A 95 -3.04 8.00 -3.95
N ARG A 96 -3.34 7.34 -5.06
CA ARG A 96 -4.61 6.69 -5.39
C ARG A 96 -4.31 5.38 -6.08
N SER A 97 -4.37 4.30 -5.32
CA SER A 97 -3.95 2.96 -5.74
C SER A 97 -5.16 2.02 -5.81
N PRO A 98 -5.87 1.96 -6.95
CA PRO A 98 -7.02 1.07 -7.11
C PRO A 98 -6.59 -0.39 -7.18
N ILE A 99 -7.03 -1.17 -6.21
CA ILE A 99 -6.73 -2.60 -6.10
C ILE A 99 -8.05 -3.38 -6.08
N CYS A 100 -8.12 -4.47 -6.83
CA CYS A 100 -9.19 -5.45 -6.70
C CYS A 100 -8.66 -6.78 -6.17
N PHE A 101 -9.02 -7.09 -4.94
CA PHE A 101 -8.64 -8.28 -4.20
C PHE A 101 -9.55 -9.44 -4.60
N ASP A 102 -8.95 -10.62 -4.82
CA ASP A 102 -9.72 -11.85 -4.96
C ASP A 102 -10.46 -12.20 -3.67
N ALA A 103 -11.26 -13.28 -3.72
CA ALA A 103 -12.06 -13.66 -2.57
C ALA A 103 -11.23 -14.00 -1.32
N ILE A 104 -10.00 -14.48 -1.47
CA ILE A 104 -9.14 -14.83 -0.34
C ILE A 104 -8.53 -13.54 0.22
N ALA A 105 -7.89 -12.72 -0.63
CA ALA A 105 -7.26 -11.48 -0.26
C ALA A 105 -8.26 -10.45 0.30
N ALA A 106 -9.52 -10.48 -0.17
CA ALA A 106 -10.59 -9.67 0.41
C ALA A 106 -10.87 -10.00 1.89
N ARG A 107 -10.61 -11.24 2.32
CA ARG A 107 -10.79 -11.68 3.72
C ARG A 107 -9.50 -11.69 4.52
N THR A 108 -8.33 -11.80 3.88
CA THR A 108 -7.04 -11.99 4.58
C THR A 108 -6.10 -10.80 4.47
N VAL A 109 -6.20 -9.98 3.42
CA VAL A 109 -5.29 -8.84 3.18
C VAL A 109 -5.99 -7.51 3.35
N ALA A 110 -7.17 -7.34 2.76
CA ALA A 110 -7.93 -6.11 2.85
C ALA A 110 -8.15 -5.61 4.30
N PRO A 111 -8.37 -6.47 5.32
CA PRO A 111 -8.48 -6.01 6.70
C PRO A 111 -7.24 -5.28 7.24
N ALA A 112 -6.04 -5.68 6.81
CA ALA A 112 -4.81 -5.00 7.20
C ALA A 112 -4.71 -3.62 6.53
N GLU A 113 -5.11 -3.50 5.27
CA GLU A 113 -5.15 -2.21 4.56
C GLU A 113 -6.19 -1.24 5.14
N GLU A 114 -7.35 -1.76 5.54
CA GLU A 114 -8.38 -0.99 6.25
C GLU A 114 -7.88 -0.52 7.63
N LEU A 115 -7.14 -1.37 8.34
CA LEU A 115 -6.49 -0.98 9.60
C LEU A 115 -5.46 0.14 9.38
N LYS A 116 -4.57 0.01 8.39
CA LYS A 116 -3.59 1.06 8.03
C LYS A 116 -4.28 2.38 7.76
N THR A 117 -5.37 2.35 7.00
CA THR A 117 -6.20 3.53 6.70
C THR A 117 -6.80 4.14 7.96
N LYS A 118 -7.39 3.33 8.83
CA LYS A 118 -7.97 3.82 10.09
C LYS A 118 -6.94 4.50 10.97
N LEU A 119 -5.79 3.87 11.18
CA LEU A 119 -4.70 4.43 11.98
C LEU A 119 -4.13 5.72 11.36
N GLY A 120 -4.06 5.78 10.03
CA GLY A 120 -3.69 6.98 9.30
C GLY A 120 -4.67 8.14 9.50
N LEU A 121 -5.98 7.86 9.45
CA LEU A 121 -7.04 8.84 9.75
C LEU A 121 -6.98 9.32 11.21
N GLU A 122 -6.53 8.47 12.14
CA GLU A 122 -6.27 8.81 13.54
C GLU A 122 -4.96 9.58 13.75
N GLY A 123 -4.16 9.78 12.70
CA GLY A 123 -2.92 10.57 12.74
C GLY A 123 -1.69 9.79 13.19
N GLN A 124 -1.73 8.45 13.21
CA GLN A 124 -0.59 7.63 13.61
C GLN A 124 0.57 7.73 12.61
N SER A 125 1.80 7.74 13.11
CA SER A 125 2.99 7.79 12.25
C SER A 125 3.13 6.51 11.39
N PRO A 126 3.85 6.56 10.27
CA PRO A 126 4.09 5.38 9.42
C PRO A 126 4.65 4.19 10.20
N GLU A 127 5.56 4.44 11.15
CA GLU A 127 6.16 3.42 12.01
C GLU A 127 5.15 2.84 12.99
N ALA A 128 4.31 3.69 13.60
CA ALA A 128 3.26 3.26 14.51
C ALA A 128 2.19 2.42 13.78
N ILE A 129 1.83 2.80 12.56
CA ILE A 129 0.95 2.02 11.68
C ILE A 129 1.54 0.63 11.44
N ALA A 130 2.80 0.55 11.00
CA ALA A 130 3.46 -0.72 10.72
C ALA A 130 3.60 -1.60 11.96
N GLN A 131 3.93 -1.00 13.11
CA GLN A 131 4.06 -1.72 14.38
C GLN A 131 2.72 -2.29 14.85
N GLU A 132 1.63 -1.54 14.74
CA GLU A 132 0.29 -2.02 15.10
C GLU A 132 -0.17 -3.14 14.17
N VAL A 133 0.04 -3.01 12.85
CA VAL A 133 -0.25 -4.09 11.89
C VAL A 133 0.52 -5.37 12.25
N ALA A 134 1.83 -5.26 12.50
CA ALA A 134 2.65 -6.40 12.91
C ALA A 134 2.14 -7.04 14.22
N THR A 135 1.73 -6.21 15.18
CA THR A 135 1.19 -6.65 16.48
C THR A 135 -0.11 -7.43 16.28
N ARG A 136 -1.02 -6.94 15.43
CA ARG A 136 -2.30 -7.62 15.16
C ARG A 136 -2.16 -8.92 14.38
N TYR A 137 -1.16 -9.03 13.52
CA TYR A 137 -0.80 -10.33 12.96
C TYR A 137 -0.22 -11.25 14.03
N GLY A 138 0.72 -10.77 14.84
CA GLY A 138 1.40 -11.57 15.87
C GLY A 138 0.49 -12.11 16.97
N ASN A 139 -0.64 -11.45 17.24
CA ASN A 139 -1.63 -11.87 18.24
C ASN A 139 -2.92 -12.48 17.63
N GLY A 140 -2.97 -12.66 16.30
CA GLY A 140 -4.12 -13.27 15.61
C GLY A 140 -5.37 -12.40 15.47
N GLN A 141 -5.27 -11.09 15.68
CA GLN A 141 -6.37 -10.14 15.44
C GLN A 141 -6.56 -9.79 13.96
N LEU A 142 -5.52 -9.90 13.15
CA LEU A 142 -5.63 -9.87 11.69
C LEU A 142 -5.65 -11.30 11.14
N PRO A 143 -6.48 -11.59 10.12
CA PRO A 143 -6.56 -12.93 9.56
C PRO A 143 -5.23 -13.32 8.90
N ALA A 144 -4.72 -14.51 9.24
CA ALA A 144 -3.57 -15.07 8.55
C ALA A 144 -3.99 -15.54 7.15
N MET A 145 -3.05 -15.47 6.21
CA MET A 145 -3.25 -16.00 4.87
C MET A 145 -2.79 -17.46 4.83
N GLU A 146 -3.74 -18.39 4.70
CA GLU A 146 -3.47 -19.84 4.75
C GLU A 146 -3.25 -20.50 3.38
N THR A 147 -3.49 -19.75 2.30
CA THR A 147 -3.35 -20.19 0.90
C THR A 147 -2.99 -18.98 0.04
N VAL A 148 -2.50 -19.23 -1.17
CA VAL A 148 -2.23 -18.16 -2.14
C VAL A 148 -3.46 -17.27 -2.35
N ALA A 149 -3.23 -15.96 -2.41
CA ALA A 149 -4.24 -14.96 -2.67
C ALA A 149 -3.72 -13.95 -3.69
N PHE A 150 -4.63 -13.40 -4.49
CA PHE A 150 -4.31 -12.51 -5.60
C PHE A 150 -4.99 -11.16 -5.47
N ALA A 151 -4.40 -10.15 -6.09
CA ALA A 151 -5.08 -8.91 -6.42
C ALA A 151 -4.66 -8.38 -7.80
N TYR A 152 -5.47 -7.49 -8.35
CA TYR A 152 -5.25 -6.83 -9.63
C TYR A 152 -5.09 -5.33 -9.43
N MET A 153 -4.19 -4.73 -10.21
CA MET A 153 -3.98 -3.28 -10.26
C MET A 153 -3.74 -2.86 -11.72
N TRP A 154 -4.83 -2.79 -12.50
CA TRP A 154 -4.80 -2.51 -13.94
C TRP A 154 -5.15 -1.06 -14.32
N SER A 155 -5.46 -0.19 -13.36
CA SER A 155 -5.94 1.14 -13.70
C SER A 155 -4.88 1.98 -14.42
N ALA A 156 -5.24 2.55 -15.56
CA ALA A 156 -4.44 3.56 -16.26
C ALA A 156 -4.47 4.92 -15.54
N ASP A 157 -5.38 5.12 -14.58
CA ASP A 157 -5.58 6.36 -13.84
C ASP A 157 -5.07 6.25 -12.39
N GLN A 158 -4.30 5.21 -12.08
CA GLN A 158 -3.67 5.06 -10.77
C GLN A 158 -2.60 6.15 -10.55
N ASN A 159 -2.39 6.50 -9.29
CA ASN A 159 -1.24 7.27 -8.82
C ASN A 159 -0.58 6.52 -7.68
N THR A 160 0.55 5.86 -7.96
CA THR A 160 1.26 5.02 -6.98
C THR A 160 2.32 5.78 -6.18
N GLY A 161 2.46 7.09 -6.40
CA GLY A 161 3.37 7.93 -5.63
C GLY A 161 4.14 8.93 -6.49
N PRO A 162 4.88 9.85 -5.84
CA PRO A 162 5.72 10.81 -6.53
C PRO A 162 6.66 10.14 -7.53
N GLY A 163 6.64 10.57 -8.80
CA GLY A 163 7.52 10.05 -9.85
C GLY A 163 7.07 8.74 -10.50
N PHE A 164 6.08 8.03 -9.97
CA PHE A 164 5.59 6.76 -10.53
C PHE A 164 4.31 6.91 -11.35
N GLY A 165 3.43 7.85 -11.00
CA GLY A 165 2.18 8.09 -11.73
C GLY A 165 1.37 6.81 -11.91
N ALA A 166 0.86 6.59 -13.13
CA ALA A 166 0.25 5.33 -13.51
C ALA A 166 1.34 4.29 -13.85
N TRP A 167 1.70 3.48 -12.87
CA TRP A 167 2.61 2.35 -13.10
C TRP A 167 1.93 1.26 -13.94
N HIS A 168 2.72 0.33 -14.47
CA HIS A 168 2.24 -0.71 -15.38
C HIS A 168 1.10 -1.56 -14.77
N PRO A 169 0.13 -2.04 -15.56
CA PRO A 169 -0.88 -2.96 -15.07
C PRO A 169 -0.20 -4.24 -14.58
N HIS A 170 -0.57 -4.72 -13.40
CA HIS A 170 0.07 -5.89 -12.83
C HIS A 170 -0.88 -6.72 -11.97
N MET A 171 -0.50 -7.98 -11.78
CA MET A 171 -1.05 -8.86 -10.76
C MET A 171 -0.16 -8.83 -9.52
N MET A 172 -0.80 -8.88 -8.36
CA MET A 172 -0.18 -9.03 -7.06
C MET A 172 -0.47 -10.44 -6.55
N ILE A 173 0.57 -11.16 -6.16
CA ILE A 173 0.46 -12.45 -5.46
C ILE A 173 0.93 -12.21 -4.03
N TYR A 174 0.04 -12.35 -3.08
CA TYR A 174 0.40 -12.30 -1.67
C TYR A 174 1.13 -13.58 -1.31
N ALA A 175 2.39 -13.46 -0.89
CA ALA A 175 3.29 -14.57 -0.66
C ALA A 175 4.17 -14.28 0.57
N PRO A 176 3.64 -14.44 1.80
CA PRO A 176 4.38 -14.19 3.04
C PRO A 176 5.75 -14.84 3.07
N TYR A 177 6.75 -14.08 3.52
CA TYR A 177 8.15 -14.48 3.66
C TYR A 177 8.86 -14.88 2.36
N TYR A 178 8.25 -14.60 1.20
CA TYR A 178 8.86 -14.89 -0.08
C TYR A 178 10.03 -13.93 -0.34
N GLU A 179 11.15 -14.48 -0.79
CA GLU A 179 12.38 -13.70 -1.00
C GLU A 179 12.58 -13.39 -2.48
N ASN A 180 12.92 -12.14 -2.82
CA ASN A 180 13.20 -11.73 -4.20
C ASN A 180 14.35 -12.54 -4.82
N ALA A 181 15.28 -13.03 -3.99
CA ALA A 181 16.36 -13.91 -4.43
C ALA A 181 15.87 -15.21 -5.07
N THR A 182 14.68 -15.71 -4.67
CA THR A 182 14.07 -16.90 -5.30
C THR A 182 13.58 -16.65 -6.73
N LEU A 183 13.38 -15.38 -7.09
CA LEU A 183 13.07 -14.94 -8.46
C LEU A 183 14.33 -14.50 -9.23
N GLY A 184 15.52 -14.76 -8.69
CA GLY A 184 16.77 -14.33 -9.31
C GLY A 184 17.16 -12.88 -9.01
N SER A 185 16.61 -12.28 -7.94
CA SER A 185 16.93 -10.91 -7.53
C SER A 185 16.64 -9.87 -8.62
N ASN A 186 15.55 -10.05 -9.36
CA ASN A 186 15.11 -9.11 -10.39
C ASN A 186 14.95 -7.70 -9.80
N ALA A 187 15.23 -6.69 -10.63
CA ALA A 187 15.17 -5.29 -10.22
C ALA A 187 13.76 -4.91 -9.75
N VAL A 188 13.65 -4.43 -8.51
CA VAL A 188 12.40 -3.94 -7.92
C VAL A 188 11.96 -2.69 -8.68
N GLY A 189 10.67 -2.64 -9.05
CA GLY A 189 10.11 -1.55 -9.86
C GLY A 189 10.33 -1.69 -11.37
N GLY A 190 11.07 -2.72 -11.81
CA GLY A 190 11.14 -3.10 -13.22
C GLY A 190 9.85 -3.78 -13.71
N HIS A 191 9.67 -3.86 -15.03
CA HIS A 191 8.50 -4.49 -15.65
C HIS A 191 8.84 -5.69 -16.56
N ALA A 192 10.13 -6.06 -16.65
CA ALA A 192 10.58 -7.13 -17.54
C ALA A 192 10.48 -8.54 -16.91
N ALA A 193 10.45 -8.62 -15.58
CA ALA A 193 10.39 -9.89 -14.85
C ALA A 193 9.68 -9.70 -13.49
N PRO A 194 9.09 -10.76 -12.91
CA PRO A 194 8.49 -10.71 -11.59
C PRO A 194 9.48 -10.31 -10.49
N PHE A 195 9.04 -9.53 -9.52
CA PHE A 195 9.84 -9.14 -8.36
C PHE A 195 9.01 -9.12 -7.08
N VAL A 196 9.67 -9.10 -5.93
CA VAL A 196 9.01 -9.06 -4.62
C VAL A 196 9.10 -7.66 -4.02
N VAL A 197 7.96 -7.12 -3.61
CA VAL A 197 7.87 -5.97 -2.68
C VAL A 197 7.83 -6.50 -1.26
N GLY A 198 8.66 -5.93 -0.38
CA GLY A 198 8.76 -6.35 1.03
C GLY A 198 9.37 -7.75 1.19
N SER A 199 10.46 -8.06 0.47
CA SER A 199 11.17 -9.35 0.52
C SER A 199 11.37 -9.87 1.95
N GLY A 200 11.00 -11.13 2.19
CA GLY A 200 11.18 -11.81 3.49
C GLY A 200 10.22 -11.37 4.60
N ALA A 201 9.35 -10.39 4.36
CA ALA A 201 8.37 -9.92 5.34
C ALA A 201 7.11 -10.82 5.38
N PRO A 202 6.35 -10.83 6.49
CA PRO A 202 5.06 -11.55 6.55
C PRO A 202 4.02 -11.09 5.51
N TYR A 203 4.24 -9.93 4.91
CA TYR A 203 3.38 -9.29 3.91
C TYR A 203 4.05 -9.17 2.53
N SER A 204 5.11 -9.96 2.27
CA SER A 204 5.76 -10.01 0.96
C SER A 204 4.74 -10.21 -0.16
N THR A 205 4.87 -9.42 -1.23
CA THR A 205 3.98 -9.48 -2.39
C THR A 205 4.81 -9.61 -3.66
N VAL A 206 4.54 -10.64 -4.46
CA VAL A 206 5.13 -10.80 -5.80
C VAL A 206 4.32 -9.98 -6.79
N LEU A 207 4.98 -9.12 -7.55
CA LEU A 207 4.37 -8.35 -8.63
C LEU A 207 4.72 -8.98 -9.97
N ILE A 208 3.69 -9.20 -10.79
CA ILE A 208 3.83 -9.69 -12.17
C ILE A 208 3.19 -8.64 -13.08
N VAL A 209 4.04 -7.89 -13.79
CA VAL A 209 3.58 -6.90 -14.77
C VAL A 209 3.00 -7.58 -16.00
N VAL A 210 1.91 -7.05 -16.52
CA VAL A 210 1.27 -7.47 -17.77
C VAL A 210 1.41 -6.38 -18.84
N ASP A 211 1.01 -6.68 -20.08
CA ASP A 211 1.11 -5.72 -21.19
C ASP A 211 0.34 -4.43 -20.88
N ASP A 212 0.97 -3.27 -21.08
CA ASP A 212 0.38 -1.93 -20.86
C ASP A 212 -0.92 -1.71 -21.64
N LYS A 213 -1.14 -2.44 -22.75
CA LYS A 213 -2.40 -2.43 -23.51
C LYS A 213 -3.61 -2.93 -22.70
N LEU A 214 -3.36 -3.65 -21.60
CA LEU A 214 -4.40 -4.12 -20.69
C LEU A 214 -4.79 -3.07 -19.64
N ALA A 215 -4.13 -1.91 -19.60
CA ALA A 215 -4.48 -0.85 -18.67
C ALA A 215 -5.91 -0.33 -18.93
N ILE A 216 -6.70 -0.21 -17.86
CA ILE A 216 -8.12 0.16 -17.91
C ILE A 216 -8.28 1.59 -17.41
N ARG A 217 -8.93 2.45 -18.19
CA ARG A 217 -9.34 3.76 -17.69
C ARG A 217 -10.62 3.67 -16.88
N ALA A 218 -10.67 4.40 -15.78
CA ALA A 218 -11.88 4.65 -15.02
C ALA A 218 -12.94 5.26 -15.95
N SER A 219 -14.16 4.74 -15.87
CA SER A 219 -15.30 5.32 -16.57
C SER A 219 -15.52 6.75 -16.09
N LYS A 220 -15.85 7.67 -17.01
CA LYS A 220 -16.30 8.99 -16.60
C LYS A 220 -17.61 8.84 -15.81
N PRO A 221 -17.76 9.51 -14.65
CA PRO A 221 -19.01 9.54 -13.92
C PRO A 221 -20.13 10.18 -14.75
#